data_AF-A0A6N7VG05-F1
#
_entry.id   AF-A0A6N7VG05-F1
#
_cell.length_a   1.000
_cell.length_b   1.000
_cell.length_c   1.000
_cell.angle_alpha   90.00
_cell.angle_beta   90.00
_cell.angle_gamma   90.00
#
_symmetry.space_group_name_H-M   'P 1'
#
loop_
_entity.id
_entity.type
_entity.pdbx_description
1 polymer ?
#
loop_
_entity_poly.entity_id
_entity_poly.type
_entity_poly.pdbx_seq_one_letter_code
_entity_poly.pdbx_strand_id
1 'polypeptide(L)'
;MKKRKIRYDRILLPILILCVIIFGISSCHKTEETKVQSKPIHTTTDFLKNALKPVGQTLYIYGGGWNEAQTGSGTEALTLGLSKEWKSFYDTQDSSYNYENYMYEIHKGLDCSGYVGWTIYNTLETKSNHGDGYVLKAEEMTKTFANMKLGSYKDSIQNAKPGDIVSMANAHVYIVFAVCEDGSLLIAHSSPPGVKISGTYDQNGNSNSQAVGYAQKIMETYYPDWYSRYPNCTVDSSFTEPSNVSLFHWNSKTLKDVDKLNSMTVHQIIQTLFQ
;
A
#
# COMPACT_ATOMS: atom_id res chain seq x y z
N MET A 1 -50.57 -65.48 -50.55
CA MET A 1 -49.61 -64.43 -50.96
C MET A 1 -48.75 -64.00 -49.77
N LYS A 2 -47.44 -63.87 -49.97
CA LYS A 2 -46.37 -63.82 -48.93
C LYS A 2 -46.55 -62.69 -47.89
N LYS A 3 -46.51 -63.05 -46.59
CA LYS A 3 -46.37 -62.13 -45.44
C LYS A 3 -45.01 -61.41 -45.52
N ARG A 4 -45.01 -60.07 -45.61
CA ARG A 4 -43.79 -59.25 -45.53
C ARG A 4 -43.28 -59.25 -44.08
N LYS A 5 -42.08 -59.81 -43.86
CA LYS A 5 -41.33 -59.64 -42.60
C LYS A 5 -40.78 -58.20 -42.54
N ILE A 6 -41.07 -57.52 -41.44
CA ILE A 6 -40.45 -56.22 -41.10
C ILE A 6 -38.97 -56.51 -40.78
N ARG A 7 -38.05 -55.83 -41.48
CA ARG A 7 -36.61 -55.88 -41.19
C ARG A 7 -36.29 -54.84 -40.13
N TYR A 8 -36.16 -55.29 -38.89
CA TYR A 8 -35.90 -54.46 -37.70
C TYR A 8 -34.56 -53.69 -37.79
N ASP A 9 -33.61 -54.25 -38.55
CA ASP A 9 -32.31 -53.71 -38.91
C ASP A 9 -32.38 -52.36 -39.65
N ARG A 10 -33.49 -52.04 -40.34
CA ARG A 10 -33.71 -50.72 -40.96
C ARG A 10 -34.35 -49.67 -40.05
N ILE A 11 -34.79 -50.06 -38.84
CA ILE A 11 -35.44 -49.17 -37.87
C ILE A 11 -34.51 -48.87 -36.69
N LEU A 12 -33.71 -49.86 -36.26
CA LEU A 12 -32.78 -49.68 -35.13
C LEU A 12 -31.63 -48.72 -35.44
N LEU A 13 -31.08 -48.73 -36.67
CA LEU A 13 -29.96 -47.87 -37.05
C LEU A 13 -30.27 -46.36 -36.97
N PRO A 14 -31.39 -45.85 -37.52
CA PRO A 14 -31.73 -44.43 -37.39
C PRO A 14 -32.10 -44.02 -35.95
N ILE A 15 -32.68 -44.91 -35.14
CA ILE A 15 -32.99 -44.63 -33.73
C ILE A 15 -31.70 -44.50 -32.91
N LEU A 16 -30.70 -45.37 -33.14
CA LEU A 16 -29.42 -45.31 -32.45
C LEU A 16 -28.67 -44.01 -32.79
N ILE A 17 -28.69 -43.58 -34.06
CA ILE A 17 -28.07 -42.32 -34.51
C ILE A 17 -28.78 -41.11 -33.90
N LEU A 18 -30.12 -41.12 -33.81
CA LEU A 18 -30.88 -40.05 -33.17
C LEU A 18 -30.58 -39.96 -31.66
N CYS A 19 -30.44 -41.09 -30.96
CA CYS A 19 -30.06 -41.12 -29.55
C CYS A 19 -28.64 -40.59 -29.30
N VAL A 20 -27.67 -40.89 -30.17
CA VAL A 20 -26.29 -40.36 -30.06
C VAL A 20 -26.24 -38.85 -30.35
N ILE A 21 -27.07 -38.33 -31.25
CA ILE A 21 -27.18 -36.89 -31.48
C ILE A 21 -27.85 -36.19 -30.29
N ILE A 22 -28.93 -36.74 -29.74
CA ILE A 22 -29.64 -36.16 -28.59
C ILE A 22 -28.77 -36.20 -27.31
N PHE A 23 -28.08 -37.32 -27.03
CA PHE A 23 -27.18 -37.43 -25.87
C PHE A 23 -25.82 -36.76 -26.09
N GLY A 24 -25.31 -36.73 -27.33
CA GLY A 24 -24.05 -36.06 -27.68
C GLY A 24 -24.13 -34.53 -27.62
N ILE A 25 -25.29 -33.95 -27.93
CA ILE A 25 -25.54 -32.50 -27.77
C ILE A 25 -25.82 -32.16 -26.30
N SER A 26 -26.39 -33.07 -25.51
CA SER A 26 -26.65 -32.83 -24.07
C SER A 26 -25.37 -32.84 -23.22
N SER A 27 -24.26 -33.41 -23.74
CA SER A 27 -22.96 -33.46 -23.05
C SER A 27 -21.99 -32.34 -23.47
N CYS A 28 -22.41 -31.39 -24.31
CA CYS A 28 -21.57 -30.30 -24.78
C CYS A 28 -22.34 -28.96 -24.72
N HIS A 29 -22.23 -28.30 -23.56
CA HIS A 29 -22.58 -26.91 -23.20
C HIS A 29 -23.23 -26.86 -21.81
N LYS A 30 -22.47 -27.25 -20.79
CA LYS A 30 -22.44 -26.43 -19.58
C LYS A 30 -21.20 -25.57 -19.71
N THR A 31 -21.38 -24.40 -20.32
CA THR A 31 -20.49 -23.28 -20.05
C THR A 31 -20.71 -22.99 -18.57
N GLU A 32 -19.85 -23.53 -17.71
CA GLU A 32 -19.65 -22.91 -16.41
C GLU A 32 -19.26 -21.48 -16.74
N GLU A 33 -20.19 -20.55 -16.49
CA GLU A 33 -19.80 -19.16 -16.30
C GLU A 33 -18.80 -19.18 -15.15
N THR A 34 -17.52 -19.24 -15.49
CA THR A 34 -16.46 -18.89 -14.58
C THR A 34 -16.80 -17.48 -14.14
N LYS A 35 -17.45 -17.36 -12.99
CA LYS A 35 -17.58 -16.09 -12.27
C LYS A 35 -16.14 -15.62 -12.14
N VAL A 36 -15.73 -14.73 -13.05
CA VAL A 36 -14.46 -14.02 -12.91
C VAL A 36 -14.64 -13.27 -11.62
N GLN A 37 -14.14 -13.86 -10.53
CA GLN A 37 -14.10 -13.23 -9.24
C GLN A 37 -13.29 -11.97 -9.50
N SER A 38 -14.00 -10.84 -9.61
CA SER A 38 -13.37 -9.56 -9.86
C SER A 38 -12.30 -9.42 -8.80
N LYS A 39 -11.04 -9.27 -9.22
CA LYS A 39 -9.94 -8.98 -8.29
C LYS A 39 -10.42 -7.86 -7.35
N PRO A 40 -10.15 -7.94 -6.03
CA PRO A 40 -10.49 -6.88 -5.11
C PRO A 40 -10.06 -5.53 -5.71
N ILE A 41 -10.98 -4.57 -5.74
CA ILE A 41 -10.65 -3.22 -6.16
C ILE A 41 -10.02 -2.56 -4.95
N HIS A 42 -8.71 -2.39 -4.97
CA HIS A 42 -8.00 -1.63 -3.95
C HIS A 42 -8.24 -0.13 -4.15
N THR A 43 -8.47 0.60 -3.06
CA THR A 43 -8.73 2.04 -3.12
C THR A 43 -7.57 2.84 -2.53
N THR A 44 -7.46 4.11 -2.92
CA THR A 44 -6.51 5.05 -2.29
C THR A 44 -6.81 5.18 -0.78
N THR A 45 -8.09 5.17 -0.40
CA THR A 45 -8.51 5.22 1.00
C THR A 45 -8.02 4.00 1.78
N ASP A 46 -8.12 2.79 1.23
CA ASP A 46 -7.61 1.57 1.88
C ASP A 46 -6.08 1.62 2.05
N PHE A 47 -5.38 2.10 1.02
CA PHE A 47 -3.92 2.30 1.08
C PHE A 47 -3.52 3.26 2.20
N LEU A 48 -4.19 4.42 2.30
CA LEU A 48 -3.90 5.40 3.35
C LEU A 48 -4.32 4.91 4.75
N LYS A 49 -5.43 4.16 4.87
CA LYS A 49 -5.81 3.51 6.14
C LYS A 49 -4.81 2.45 6.56
N ASN A 50 -4.22 1.71 5.61
CA ASN A 50 -3.13 0.79 5.89
C ASN A 50 -1.87 1.53 6.35
N ALA A 51 -1.49 2.61 5.67
CA ALA A 51 -0.35 3.46 6.04
C ALA A 51 -0.46 4.00 7.48
N LEU A 52 -1.68 4.27 7.95
CA LEU A 52 -1.94 4.76 9.31
C LEU A 52 -1.77 3.71 10.40
N LYS A 53 -1.92 2.40 10.09
CA LYS A 53 -1.86 1.34 11.12
C LYS A 53 -0.60 1.37 11.98
N PRO A 54 0.64 1.51 11.45
CA PRO A 54 1.85 1.58 12.28
C PRO A 54 2.10 2.95 12.94
N VAL A 55 1.39 4.01 12.54
CA VAL A 55 1.62 5.37 13.06
C VAL A 55 1.38 5.40 14.56
N GLY A 56 2.30 6.04 15.29
CA GLY A 56 2.16 6.23 16.72
C GLY A 56 2.36 4.97 17.57
N GLN A 57 2.78 3.86 16.96
CA GLN A 57 2.97 2.59 17.68
C GLN A 57 4.06 1.67 17.12
N THR A 58 4.85 2.14 16.17
CA THR A 58 5.99 1.40 15.60
C THR A 58 7.23 2.31 15.58
N LEU A 59 8.33 1.85 16.17
CA LEU A 59 9.59 2.58 16.21
C LEU A 59 10.42 2.38 14.93
N TYR A 60 11.32 3.34 14.68
CA TYR A 60 12.27 3.28 13.58
C TYR A 60 13.38 2.30 13.96
N ILE A 61 13.60 1.28 13.14
CA ILE A 61 14.73 0.37 13.26
C ILE A 61 15.43 0.35 11.91
N TYR A 62 16.73 0.66 11.88
CA TYR A 62 17.50 0.55 10.65
C TYR A 62 17.49 -0.91 10.16
N GLY A 63 17.02 -1.15 8.93
CA GLY A 63 16.79 -2.50 8.38
C GLY A 63 15.44 -3.12 8.75
N GLY A 64 14.60 -2.44 9.53
CA GLY A 64 13.27 -2.94 9.90
C GLY A 64 12.38 -3.17 8.68
N GLY A 65 11.79 -4.36 8.56
CA GLY A 65 11.00 -4.78 7.41
C GLY A 65 11.79 -5.44 6.27
N TRP A 66 13.13 -5.42 6.32
CA TRP A 66 13.98 -6.18 5.40
C TRP A 66 14.14 -7.63 5.86
N ASN A 67 14.55 -8.50 4.93
CA ASN A 67 15.06 -9.83 5.28
C ASN A 67 16.49 -9.73 5.85
N GLU A 68 16.97 -10.80 6.49
CA GLU A 68 18.33 -10.83 7.08
C GLU A 68 19.45 -10.57 6.06
N ALA A 69 19.26 -10.99 4.81
CA ALA A 69 20.21 -10.76 3.72
C ALA A 69 20.19 -9.32 3.17
N GLN A 70 19.23 -8.49 3.61
CA GLN A 70 18.98 -7.13 3.12
C GLN A 70 18.82 -7.03 1.60
N THR A 71 18.18 -8.03 1.01
CA THR A 71 17.93 -8.12 -0.44
C THR A 71 16.47 -7.88 -0.83
N GLY A 72 15.57 -7.78 0.15
CA GLY A 72 14.16 -7.51 -0.07
C GLY A 72 13.32 -7.66 1.18
N SER A 73 12.03 -7.92 1.00
CA SER A 73 11.02 -7.98 2.07
C SER A 73 11.31 -9.08 3.09
N GLY A 74 11.29 -8.72 4.38
CA GLY A 74 11.35 -9.64 5.50
C GLY A 74 9.99 -10.22 5.87
N THR A 75 9.97 -11.10 6.88
CA THR A 75 8.78 -11.81 7.34
C THR A 75 7.63 -10.86 7.69
N GLU A 76 7.90 -9.77 8.42
CA GLU A 76 6.88 -8.81 8.83
C GLU A 76 6.33 -8.04 7.63
N ALA A 77 7.19 -7.64 6.68
CA ALA A 77 6.78 -6.96 5.46
C ALA A 77 5.94 -7.86 4.52
N LEU A 78 6.09 -9.18 4.62
CA LEU A 78 5.30 -10.18 3.90
C LEU A 78 4.11 -10.72 4.72
N THR A 79 3.82 -10.13 5.88
CA THR A 79 2.71 -10.55 6.75
C THR A 79 1.58 -9.54 6.68
N LEU A 80 0.37 -10.03 6.39
CA LEU A 80 -0.85 -9.24 6.52
C LEU A 80 -1.15 -8.97 8.00
N GLY A 81 -1.40 -7.71 8.31
CA GLY A 81 -1.62 -7.21 9.66
C GLY A 81 -0.38 -6.56 10.26
N LEU A 82 -0.63 -5.72 11.28
CA LEU A 82 0.43 -5.08 12.04
C LEU A 82 1.15 -6.12 12.91
N SER A 83 2.50 -6.12 12.92
CA SER A 83 3.24 -7.02 13.80
C SER A 83 2.99 -6.66 15.27
N LYS A 84 2.70 -7.67 16.09
CA LYS A 84 2.56 -7.49 17.54
C LYS A 84 3.88 -7.10 18.18
N GLU A 85 5.00 -7.55 17.62
CA GLU A 85 6.33 -7.26 18.14
C GLU A 85 6.65 -5.77 18.07
N TRP A 86 6.22 -5.08 17.01
CA TRP A 86 6.42 -3.63 16.87
C TRP A 86 5.76 -2.86 18.02
N LYS A 87 4.52 -3.21 18.34
CA LYS A 87 3.79 -2.61 19.47
C LYS A 87 4.43 -2.97 20.80
N SER A 88 4.75 -4.25 21.00
CA SER A 88 5.39 -4.72 22.23
C SER A 88 6.71 -4.00 22.49
N PHE A 89 7.56 -3.85 21.46
CA PHE A 89 8.82 -3.13 21.59
C PHE A 89 8.60 -1.63 21.83
N TYR A 90 7.67 -0.99 21.11
CA TYR A 90 7.30 0.41 21.36
C TYR A 90 6.87 0.66 22.82
N ASP A 91 6.14 -0.27 23.43
CA ASP A 91 5.67 -0.18 24.80
C ASP A 91 6.77 -0.33 25.85
N THR A 92 7.93 -0.90 25.50
CA THR A 92 9.08 -0.96 26.40
C THR A 92 9.99 0.27 26.34
N GLN A 93 9.78 1.18 25.38
CA GLN A 93 10.60 2.37 25.20
C GLN A 93 9.92 3.61 25.77
N ASP A 94 10.70 4.65 26.07
CA ASP A 94 10.21 5.96 26.50
C ASP A 94 10.81 7.08 25.65
N SER A 95 10.64 8.33 26.05
CA SER A 95 11.17 9.50 25.34
C SER A 95 12.69 9.52 25.16
N SER A 96 13.44 8.66 25.85
CA SER A 96 14.89 8.51 25.72
C SER A 96 15.32 7.55 24.61
N TYR A 97 14.37 6.96 23.87
CA TYR A 97 14.64 6.04 22.77
C TYR A 97 15.70 6.57 21.78
N ASN A 98 16.75 5.78 21.57
CA ASN A 98 17.74 5.98 20.52
C ASN A 98 17.83 4.74 19.64
N TYR A 99 17.50 4.89 18.36
CA TYR A 99 17.50 3.80 17.38
C TYR A 99 18.89 3.19 17.15
N GLU A 100 19.97 3.94 17.41
CA GLU A 100 21.35 3.45 17.24
C GLU A 100 21.65 2.24 18.13
N ASN A 101 20.97 2.14 19.28
CA ASN A 101 21.12 1.01 20.20
C ASN A 101 20.48 -0.29 19.68
N TYR A 102 19.66 -0.21 18.63
CA TYR A 102 18.81 -1.31 18.15
C TYR A 102 18.91 -1.51 16.64
N MET A 103 19.96 -0.98 15.99
CA MET A 103 20.15 -1.14 14.54
C MET A 103 20.17 -2.61 14.16
N TYR A 104 19.48 -2.96 13.07
CA TYR A 104 19.34 -4.32 12.55
C TYR A 104 18.61 -5.31 13.47
N GLU A 105 17.94 -4.85 14.53
CA GLU A 105 16.94 -5.66 15.22
C GLU A 105 15.62 -5.68 14.40
N ILE A 106 15.73 -6.16 13.16
CA ILE A 106 14.79 -5.94 12.03
C ILE A 106 13.34 -6.34 12.29
N HIS A 107 13.08 -7.15 13.32
CA HIS A 107 11.76 -7.61 13.73
C HIS A 107 11.03 -6.62 14.67
N LYS A 108 11.75 -5.65 15.25
CA LYS A 108 11.24 -4.75 16.30
C LYS A 108 10.62 -3.45 15.78
N GLY A 109 10.77 -3.14 14.50
CA GLY A 109 10.25 -1.91 13.93
C GLY A 109 10.38 -1.87 12.41
N LEU A 110 10.34 -0.66 11.87
CA LEU A 110 10.37 -0.40 10.42
C LEU A 110 11.33 0.72 10.10
N ASP A 111 12.16 0.55 9.07
CA ASP A 111 12.80 1.70 8.42
C ASP A 111 11.83 2.35 7.40
N CYS A 112 12.30 3.36 6.66
CA CYS A 112 11.47 4.10 5.73
C CYS A 112 10.94 3.23 4.58
N SER A 113 11.78 2.38 3.98
CA SER A 113 11.38 1.53 2.87
C SER A 113 10.64 0.27 3.32
N GLY A 114 10.98 -0.28 4.47
CA GLY A 114 10.22 -1.33 5.15
C GLY A 114 8.78 -0.88 5.43
N TYR A 115 8.60 0.35 5.91
CA TYR A 115 7.28 0.93 6.14
C TYR A 115 6.44 1.06 4.86
N VAL A 116 7.01 1.63 3.79
CA VAL A 116 6.30 1.78 2.52
C VAL A 116 6.02 0.40 1.90
N GLY A 117 7.00 -0.50 1.92
CA GLY A 117 6.85 -1.87 1.41
C GLY A 117 5.77 -2.67 2.14
N TRP A 118 5.75 -2.62 3.48
CA TRP A 118 4.70 -3.25 4.29
C TRP A 118 3.32 -2.66 3.98
N THR A 119 3.23 -1.33 3.80
CA THR A 119 1.97 -0.65 3.46
C THR A 119 1.41 -1.11 2.13
N ILE A 120 2.27 -1.21 1.10
CA ILE A 120 1.87 -1.70 -0.22
C ILE A 120 1.43 -3.17 -0.12
N TYR A 121 2.20 -4.00 0.58
CA TYR A 121 1.85 -5.42 0.78
C TYR A 121 0.48 -5.59 1.42
N ASN A 122 0.23 -4.87 2.51
CA ASN A 122 -1.04 -4.91 3.24
C ASN A 122 -2.21 -4.31 2.48
N THR A 123 -1.94 -3.61 1.37
CA THR A 123 -2.95 -3.06 0.49
C THR A 123 -3.25 -4.00 -0.67
N LEU A 124 -2.23 -4.54 -1.33
CA LEU A 124 -2.37 -5.26 -2.59
C LEU A 124 -2.49 -6.78 -2.42
N GLU A 125 -1.88 -7.35 -1.39
CA GLU A 125 -1.85 -8.80 -1.19
C GLU A 125 -3.05 -9.28 -0.37
N THR A 126 -3.47 -10.52 -0.63
CA THR A 126 -4.60 -11.17 0.06
C THR A 126 -4.19 -12.36 0.92
N LYS A 127 -2.90 -12.71 0.90
CA LYS A 127 -2.31 -13.80 1.68
C LYS A 127 -0.89 -13.44 2.10
N SER A 128 -0.54 -13.69 3.36
CA SER A 128 0.84 -13.56 3.86
C SER A 128 1.80 -14.55 3.18
N ASN A 129 3.07 -14.18 3.11
CA ASN A 129 4.16 -14.97 2.51
C ASN A 129 3.90 -15.32 1.02
N HIS A 130 3.16 -14.46 0.33
CA HIS A 130 2.95 -14.51 -1.11
C HIS A 130 3.80 -13.46 -1.82
N GLY A 131 4.49 -13.87 -2.90
CA GLY A 131 5.37 -13.00 -3.69
C GLY A 131 6.65 -12.56 -2.96
N ASP A 132 7.42 -11.70 -3.61
CA ASP A 132 8.69 -11.16 -3.09
C ASP A 132 8.50 -9.88 -2.23
N GLY A 133 7.26 -9.41 -2.15
CA GLY A 133 6.86 -8.18 -1.46
C GLY A 133 7.35 -6.91 -2.16
N TYR A 134 7.48 -5.82 -1.39
CA TYR A 134 7.65 -4.47 -1.93
C TYR A 134 8.74 -3.65 -1.21
N VAL A 135 9.57 -4.29 -0.36
CA VAL A 135 10.71 -3.62 0.28
C VAL A 135 11.90 -3.61 -0.67
N LEU A 136 12.40 -2.41 -0.95
CA LEU A 136 13.50 -2.11 -1.87
C LEU A 136 14.31 -0.95 -1.29
N LYS A 137 15.42 -0.58 -1.93
CA LYS A 137 16.14 0.65 -1.58
C LYS A 137 15.24 1.86 -1.75
N ALA A 138 15.23 2.75 -0.76
CA ALA A 138 14.29 3.86 -0.67
C ALA A 138 14.32 4.75 -1.91
N GLU A 139 15.50 5.07 -2.42
CA GLU A 139 15.74 5.91 -3.60
C GLU A 139 15.30 5.26 -4.93
N GLU A 140 15.10 3.94 -4.97
CA GLU A 140 14.74 3.18 -6.18
C GLU A 140 13.24 2.80 -6.24
N MET A 141 12.50 2.96 -5.13
CA MET A 141 11.12 2.46 -5.01
C MET A 141 10.16 3.02 -6.04
N THR A 142 10.10 4.35 -6.21
CA THR A 142 9.18 5.02 -7.15
C THR A 142 9.37 4.52 -8.58
N LYS A 143 10.63 4.42 -9.04
CA LYS A 143 10.98 3.93 -10.39
C LYS A 143 10.67 2.44 -10.53
N THR A 144 10.98 1.64 -9.51
CA THR A 144 10.74 0.19 -9.55
C THR A 144 9.25 -0.13 -9.60
N PHE A 145 8.41 0.56 -8.81
CA PHE A 145 6.96 0.37 -8.85
C PHE A 145 6.33 0.77 -10.18
N ALA A 146 6.86 1.80 -10.85
CA ALA A 146 6.47 2.13 -12.21
C ALA A 146 6.85 1.01 -13.20
N ASN A 147 8.06 0.45 -13.08
CA ASN A 147 8.50 -0.69 -13.91
C ASN A 147 7.65 -1.96 -13.67
N MET A 148 7.13 -2.14 -12.45
CA MET A 148 6.15 -3.18 -12.11
C MET A 148 4.75 -2.91 -12.68
N LYS A 149 4.56 -1.82 -13.43
CA LYS A 149 3.30 -1.38 -14.03
C LYS A 149 2.20 -1.07 -13.01
N LEU A 150 2.59 -0.74 -11.76
CA LEU A 150 1.65 -0.35 -10.71
C LEU A 150 1.17 1.10 -10.87
N GLY A 151 1.93 1.92 -11.60
CA GLY A 151 1.72 3.35 -11.71
C GLY A 151 2.66 4.04 -12.70
N SER A 152 2.83 5.34 -12.55
CA SER A 152 3.77 6.16 -13.31
C SER A 152 4.76 6.87 -12.39
N TYR A 153 5.90 7.24 -12.97
CA TYR A 153 7.04 7.85 -12.28
C TYR A 153 7.38 9.20 -12.91
N LYS A 154 7.89 10.14 -12.10
CA LYS A 154 8.51 11.38 -12.56
C LYS A 154 9.59 11.88 -11.59
N ASP A 155 10.62 12.52 -12.15
CA ASP A 155 11.68 13.21 -11.41
C ASP A 155 11.22 14.60 -10.95
N SER A 156 10.10 14.68 -10.22
CA SER A 156 9.54 15.94 -9.69
C SER A 156 8.46 15.68 -8.64
N ILE A 157 8.36 16.53 -7.63
CA ILE A 157 7.26 16.50 -6.64
C ILE A 157 5.98 17.25 -7.10
N GLN A 158 6.05 18.01 -8.20
CA GLN A 158 4.91 18.82 -8.67
C GLN A 158 3.66 17.96 -8.89
N ASN A 159 2.47 18.45 -8.58
CA ASN A 159 1.21 17.69 -8.71
C ASN A 159 1.20 16.40 -7.85
N ALA A 160 1.88 16.39 -6.70
CA ALA A 160 1.65 15.38 -5.67
C ALA A 160 0.16 15.32 -5.31
N LYS A 161 -0.30 14.14 -4.92
CA LYS A 161 -1.67 13.90 -4.50
C LYS A 161 -1.74 12.82 -3.40
N PRO A 162 -2.85 12.75 -2.64
CA PRO A 162 -3.06 11.70 -1.65
C PRO A 162 -2.79 10.30 -2.20
N GLY A 163 -2.01 9.52 -1.45
CA GLY A 163 -1.61 8.16 -1.76
C GLY A 163 -0.33 8.03 -2.59
N ASP A 164 0.24 9.11 -3.10
CA ASP A 164 1.51 9.03 -3.81
C ASP A 164 2.67 8.61 -2.90
N ILE A 165 3.69 8.02 -3.51
CA ILE A 165 4.94 7.65 -2.86
C ILE A 165 6.04 8.58 -3.38
N VAL A 166 6.89 9.08 -2.48
CA VAL A 166 8.04 9.92 -2.83
C VAL A 166 9.32 9.25 -2.37
N SER A 167 10.25 9.07 -3.29
CA SER A 167 11.60 8.59 -3.02
C SER A 167 12.57 9.78 -3.08
N MET A 168 13.49 9.83 -2.13
CA MET A 168 14.52 10.86 -2.01
C MET A 168 15.89 10.28 -2.34
N ALA A 169 16.75 11.05 -3.02
CA ALA A 169 18.07 10.61 -3.47
C ALA A 169 19.03 10.31 -2.30
N ASN A 170 18.77 10.89 -1.12
CA ASN A 170 19.48 10.62 0.13
C ASN A 170 18.90 9.42 0.92
N ALA A 171 18.38 8.41 0.22
CA ALA A 171 17.92 7.14 0.77
C ALA A 171 16.76 7.26 1.78
N HIS A 172 15.76 8.11 1.48
CA HIS A 172 14.52 8.18 2.26
C HIS A 172 13.28 8.04 1.37
N VAL A 173 12.16 7.56 1.93
CA VAL A 173 10.91 7.37 1.19
C VAL A 173 9.71 7.60 2.11
N TYR A 174 8.62 8.15 1.57
CA TYR A 174 7.42 8.47 2.34
C TYR A 174 6.15 8.42 1.49
N ILE A 175 4.98 8.48 2.17
CA ILE A 175 3.65 8.49 1.56
C ILE A 175 3.00 9.86 1.77
N VAL A 176 2.40 10.42 0.72
CA VAL A 176 1.65 11.68 0.78
C VAL A 176 0.22 11.41 1.26
N PHE A 177 -0.22 12.07 2.33
CA PHE A 177 -1.61 12.02 2.81
C PHE A 177 -2.46 13.14 2.24
N ALA A 178 -1.92 14.36 2.21
CA ALA A 178 -2.64 15.51 1.69
C ALA A 178 -1.66 16.58 1.20
N VAL A 179 -2.18 17.47 0.35
CA VAL A 179 -1.47 18.67 -0.14
C VAL A 179 -2.21 19.88 0.41
N CYS A 180 -1.49 20.76 1.10
CA CYS A 180 -2.04 21.98 1.66
C CYS A 180 -2.04 23.13 0.63
N GLU A 181 -2.83 24.16 0.88
CA GLU A 181 -2.98 25.30 -0.03
C GLU A 181 -1.68 26.12 -0.19
N ASP A 182 -0.83 26.12 0.84
CA ASP A 182 0.49 26.76 0.83
C ASP A 182 1.58 25.92 0.11
N GLY A 183 1.20 24.79 -0.47
CA GLY A 183 2.08 23.86 -1.17
C GLY A 183 2.82 22.88 -0.25
N SER A 184 2.66 22.97 1.07
CA SER A 184 3.23 21.99 2.00
C SER A 184 2.48 20.65 1.93
N LEU A 185 3.21 19.56 2.19
CA LEU A 185 2.69 18.19 2.15
C LEU A 185 2.51 17.65 3.57
N LEU A 186 1.34 17.06 3.82
CA LEU A 186 1.12 16.20 4.98
C LEU A 186 1.54 14.79 4.59
N ILE A 187 2.51 14.21 5.30
CA ILE A 187 3.14 12.94 4.92
C ILE A 187 3.13 11.95 6.08
N ALA A 188 3.14 10.66 5.76
CA ALA A 188 3.47 9.60 6.70
C ALA A 188 4.77 8.91 6.29
N HIS A 189 5.65 8.70 7.27
CA HIS A 189 6.98 8.16 7.03
C HIS A 189 7.52 7.45 8.29
N SER A 190 8.52 6.59 8.10
CA SER A 190 9.34 6.08 9.20
C SER A 190 10.70 6.77 9.21
N SER A 191 10.96 7.56 10.23
CA SER A 191 12.29 8.09 10.54
C SER A 191 12.42 8.22 12.06
N PRO A 192 13.63 8.27 12.64
CA PRO A 192 13.77 8.42 14.09
C PRO A 192 12.80 9.48 14.67
N PRO A 193 12.01 9.13 15.70
CA PRO A 193 12.05 7.88 16.47
C PRO A 193 11.19 6.73 15.90
N GLY A 194 10.37 6.94 14.87
CA GLY A 194 9.59 5.89 14.19
C GLY A 194 8.51 6.38 13.26
N VAL A 195 7.47 5.56 13.08
CA VAL A 195 6.42 5.80 12.10
C VAL A 195 5.47 6.88 12.60
N LYS A 196 5.46 8.01 11.90
CA LYS A 196 4.71 9.21 12.30
C LYS A 196 4.18 9.98 11.10
N ILE A 197 3.29 10.92 11.40
CA ILE A 197 2.83 11.93 10.45
C ILE A 197 3.62 13.21 10.69
N SER A 198 4.09 13.80 9.60
CA SER A 198 4.84 15.05 9.63
C SER A 198 4.34 16.01 8.54
N GLY A 199 4.59 17.30 8.73
CA GLY A 199 4.41 18.32 7.71
C GLY A 199 5.75 18.74 7.11
N THR A 200 5.78 18.97 5.79
CA THR A 200 6.92 19.60 5.11
C THR A 200 6.84 21.12 5.23
N TYR A 201 7.92 21.80 4.84
CA TYR A 201 7.88 23.25 4.68
C TYR A 201 6.92 23.65 3.56
N ASP A 202 6.45 24.90 3.58
CA ASP A 202 5.66 25.46 2.48
C ASP A 202 6.52 25.73 1.22
N GLN A 203 5.89 26.16 0.14
CA GLN A 203 6.58 26.46 -1.12
C GLN A 203 7.62 27.59 -1.04
N ASN A 204 7.60 28.39 0.02
CA ASN A 204 8.56 29.46 0.28
C ASN A 204 9.67 29.04 1.27
N GLY A 205 9.67 27.79 1.72
CA GLY A 205 10.64 27.26 2.68
C GLY A 205 10.33 27.60 4.14
N ASN A 206 9.09 27.99 4.47
CA ASN A 206 8.68 28.25 5.85
C ASN A 206 8.34 26.94 6.58
N SER A 207 8.97 26.72 7.73
CA SER A 207 8.75 25.56 8.60
C SER A 207 7.43 25.61 9.37
N ASN A 208 6.81 26.79 9.52
CA ASN A 208 5.50 26.96 10.15
C ASN A 208 4.38 26.86 9.09
N SER A 209 4.40 25.78 8.31
CA SER A 209 3.44 25.53 7.24
C SER A 209 2.09 25.01 7.76
N GLN A 210 1.08 25.03 6.90
CA GLN A 210 -0.21 24.41 7.18
C GLN A 210 -0.06 22.90 7.47
N ALA A 211 0.76 22.19 6.71
CA ALA A 211 0.96 20.76 6.91
C ALA A 211 1.55 20.44 8.29
N VAL A 212 2.47 21.27 8.80
CA VAL A 212 3.05 21.10 10.14
C VAL A 212 1.97 21.29 11.21
N GLY A 213 1.12 22.31 11.08
CA GLY A 213 0.00 22.53 12.00
C GLY A 213 -1.01 21.36 11.98
N TYR A 214 -1.33 20.82 10.81
CA TYR A 214 -2.18 19.63 10.70
C TYR A 214 -1.52 18.39 11.31
N ALA A 215 -0.25 18.14 11.02
CA ALA A 215 0.48 16.99 11.55
C ALA A 215 0.50 17.00 13.08
N GLN A 216 0.84 18.15 13.69
CA GLN A 216 0.82 18.31 15.15
C GLN A 216 -0.56 18.00 15.73
N LYS A 217 -1.62 18.61 15.18
CA LYS A 217 -2.99 18.38 15.66
C LYS A 217 -3.43 16.92 15.54
N ILE A 218 -3.08 16.26 14.44
CA ILE A 218 -3.38 14.83 14.22
C ILE A 218 -2.65 13.98 15.26
N MET A 219 -1.33 14.19 15.41
CA MET A 219 -0.52 13.39 16.33
C MET A 219 -0.95 13.61 17.78
N GLU A 220 -1.24 14.84 18.19
CA GLU A 220 -1.77 15.16 19.53
C GLU A 220 -3.16 14.54 19.77
N THR A 221 -4.06 14.57 18.79
CA THR A 221 -5.45 14.11 18.96
C THR A 221 -5.57 12.59 18.92
N TYR A 222 -4.95 11.95 17.92
CA TYR A 222 -5.16 10.52 17.64
C TYR A 222 -4.04 9.62 18.16
N TYR A 223 -2.85 10.18 18.44
CA TYR A 223 -1.70 9.45 18.95
C TYR A 223 -1.07 10.14 20.17
N PRO A 224 -1.85 10.50 21.22
CA PRO A 224 -1.40 11.36 22.31
C PRO A 224 -0.21 10.79 23.10
N ASP A 225 -0.18 9.47 23.29
CA ASP A 225 0.93 8.78 23.97
C ASP A 225 2.25 8.89 23.19
N TRP A 226 2.19 8.75 21.86
CA TRP A 226 3.34 9.00 20.99
C TRP A 226 3.76 10.47 21.06
N TYR A 227 2.80 11.38 20.89
CA TYR A 227 3.07 12.82 20.82
C TYR A 227 3.70 13.34 22.12
N SER A 228 3.28 12.83 23.28
CA SER A 228 3.89 13.15 24.57
C SER A 228 5.36 12.74 24.67
N ARG A 229 5.77 11.64 24.02
CA ARG A 229 7.16 11.16 24.01
C ARG A 229 8.00 11.82 22.92
N TYR A 230 7.40 12.05 21.76
CA TYR A 230 8.06 12.44 20.52
C TYR A 230 7.26 13.53 19.78
N PRO A 231 7.27 14.79 20.27
CA PRO A 231 6.36 15.83 19.79
C PRO A 231 6.72 16.46 18.44
N ASN A 232 7.90 16.15 17.87
CA ASN A 232 8.32 16.74 16.60
C ASN A 232 7.58 16.09 15.41
N CYS A 233 6.82 16.92 14.69
CA CYS A 233 6.05 16.54 13.49
C CYS A 233 6.45 17.35 12.25
N THR A 234 7.69 17.85 12.20
CA THR A 234 8.21 18.64 11.08
C THR A 234 9.37 17.91 10.41
N VAL A 235 9.40 17.96 9.08
CA VAL A 235 10.56 17.56 8.27
C VAL A 235 11.15 18.79 7.58
N ASP A 236 12.44 18.74 7.27
CA ASP A 236 13.14 19.86 6.63
C ASP A 236 12.81 19.98 5.12
N SER A 237 13.33 21.05 4.50
CA SER A 237 13.06 21.38 3.10
C SER A 237 13.56 20.34 2.10
N SER A 238 14.50 19.44 2.47
CA SER A 238 15.01 18.42 1.56
C SER A 238 13.93 17.43 1.11
N PHE A 239 12.84 17.29 1.89
CA PHE A 239 11.71 16.40 1.60
C PHE A 239 10.92 16.81 0.36
N THR A 240 11.02 18.07 -0.07
CA THR A 240 10.30 18.60 -1.25
C THR A 240 11.22 19.26 -2.26
N GLU A 241 12.53 19.28 -2.02
CA GLU A 241 13.54 19.86 -2.90
C GLU A 241 13.53 19.14 -4.26
N PRO A 242 13.18 19.82 -5.38
CA PRO A 242 12.98 19.18 -6.68
C PRO A 242 14.18 18.37 -7.18
N SER A 243 15.40 18.78 -6.83
CA SER A 243 16.62 18.07 -7.20
C SER A 243 16.88 16.78 -6.41
N ASN A 244 16.14 16.57 -5.31
CA ASN A 244 16.34 15.46 -4.39
C ASN A 244 15.22 14.42 -4.43
N VAL A 245 14.13 14.65 -5.17
CA VAL A 245 12.89 13.87 -5.03
C VAL A 245 12.36 13.32 -6.35
N SER A 246 11.77 12.14 -6.28
CA SER A 246 10.99 11.54 -7.36
C SER A 246 9.63 11.09 -6.84
N LEU A 247 8.61 11.17 -7.69
CA LEU A 247 7.21 10.95 -7.33
C LEU A 247 6.64 9.79 -8.12
N PHE A 248 5.94 8.90 -7.42
CA PHE A 248 5.18 7.79 -8.00
C PHE A 248 3.69 8.00 -7.82
N HIS A 249 2.96 7.91 -8.93
CA HIS A 249 1.50 7.94 -8.96
C HIS A 249 0.93 6.56 -9.26
N TRP A 250 0.00 6.11 -8.42
CA TRP A 250 -0.79 4.92 -8.73
C TRP A 250 -1.62 5.09 -10.00
N ASN A 251 -1.71 4.03 -10.80
CA ASN A 251 -2.69 3.98 -11.87
C ASN A 251 -4.04 3.46 -11.34
N SER A 252 -5.12 3.81 -12.04
CA SER A 252 -6.50 3.47 -11.65
C SER A 252 -6.86 1.98 -11.77
N LYS A 253 -5.98 1.15 -12.31
CA LYS A 253 -6.15 -0.32 -12.31
C LYS A 253 -5.59 -0.94 -11.04
N THR A 254 -4.59 -0.29 -10.41
CA THR A 254 -3.97 -0.72 -9.16
C THR A 254 -4.72 -0.16 -7.96
N LEU A 255 -4.77 1.18 -7.82
CA LEU A 255 -5.50 1.87 -6.76
C LEU A 255 -6.50 2.85 -7.38
N LYS A 256 -7.77 2.73 -7.00
CA LYS A 256 -8.83 3.66 -7.41
C LYS A 256 -9.09 4.71 -6.34
N ASP A 257 -9.14 5.97 -6.76
CA ASP A 257 -9.63 7.06 -5.92
C ASP A 257 -11.16 7.12 -5.96
N VAL A 258 -11.82 6.15 -5.29
CA VAL A 258 -13.28 6.02 -5.28
C VAL A 258 -13.94 7.15 -4.49
N ASP A 259 -13.32 7.54 -3.37
CA ASP A 259 -13.83 8.59 -2.48
C ASP A 259 -13.48 10.00 -2.96
N LYS A 260 -12.68 10.13 -4.03
CA LYS A 260 -12.23 11.40 -4.63
C LYS A 260 -11.39 12.23 -3.66
N LEU A 261 -10.48 11.58 -2.93
CA LEU A 261 -9.53 12.23 -2.03
C LEU A 261 -8.74 13.34 -2.74
N ASN A 262 -8.45 13.17 -4.03
CA ASN A 262 -7.73 14.18 -4.83
C ASN A 262 -8.49 15.51 -5.00
N SER A 263 -9.79 15.55 -4.69
CA SER A 263 -10.63 16.75 -4.76
C SER A 263 -11.07 17.24 -3.38
N MET A 264 -10.63 16.58 -2.31
CA MET A 264 -10.97 16.94 -0.94
C MET A 264 -10.01 17.99 -0.38
N THR A 265 -10.51 18.81 0.54
CA THR A 265 -9.65 19.62 1.41
C THR A 265 -8.91 18.73 2.41
N VAL A 266 -7.81 19.23 2.97
CA VAL A 266 -7.06 18.51 4.02
C VAL A 266 -7.97 18.10 5.18
N HIS A 267 -8.91 18.97 5.57
CA HIS A 267 -9.86 18.66 6.65
C HIS A 267 -10.77 17.47 6.31
N GLN A 268 -11.30 17.40 5.09
CA GLN A 268 -12.14 16.29 4.64
C GLN A 268 -11.36 14.97 4.54
N ILE A 269 -10.09 15.03 4.10
CA ILE A 269 -9.20 13.86 4.10
C ILE A 269 -9.00 13.35 5.52
N ILE A 270 -8.70 14.24 6.48
CA ILE A 270 -8.53 13.86 7.90
C ILE A 270 -9.81 13.19 8.43
N GLN A 271 -10.99 13.75 8.15
CA GLN A 271 -12.26 13.12 8.55
C GLN A 271 -12.41 11.72 7.96
N THR A 272 -12.11 11.55 6.67
CA THR A 272 -12.25 10.26 5.97
C THR A 272 -11.31 9.17 6.51
N LEU A 273 -10.12 9.57 6.96
CA LEU A 273 -9.08 8.65 7.39
C LEU A 273 -9.14 8.31 8.89
N PHE A 274 -9.62 9.21 9.73
CA PHE A 274 -9.56 9.10 11.19
C PHE A 274 -10.91 8.99 11.91
N GLN A 275 -12.03 9.18 11.20
CA GLN A 275 -13.40 9.11 11.75
C GLN A 275 -14.19 8.01 11.03
#